data_AF-A0AAD9NAN2-F1
#
_entry.id   AF-A0AAD9NAN2-F1
#
_cell.length_a   1.000
_cell.length_b   1.000
_cell.length_c   1.000
_cell.angle_alpha   90.00
_cell.angle_beta   90.00
_cell.angle_gamma   90.00
#
_symmetry.space_group_name_H-M   'P 1'
#
loop_
_entity.id
_entity.type
_entity.pdbx_description
1 polymer ?
#
loop_
_entity_poly.entity_id
_entity_poly.type
_entity_poly.pdbx_seq_one_letter_code
_entity_poly.pdbx_strand_id
1 'polypeptide(L)'
;MKKGSSRLLIVPASLAYGAEGKSPKIPPGSTLVFEIDVVRVKLAKEKESTPQTSQPPGVPQTDTESEAADGVKARSRSISEQLEHNEVMTNSSSSS
;
A
#
# COMPACT_ATOMS: atom_id res chain seq x y z
N MET A 1 28.76 -7.16 3.26
CA MET A 1 29.60 -6.47 2.24
C MET A 1 30.86 -5.93 2.91
N LYS A 2 31.98 -5.77 2.20
CA LYS A 2 33.22 -5.21 2.78
C LYS A 2 33.27 -3.70 2.58
N LYS A 3 33.91 -2.96 3.50
CA LYS A 3 34.20 -1.53 3.32
C LYS A 3 35.08 -1.35 2.07
N GLY A 4 34.77 -0.33 1.27
CA GLY A 4 35.47 0.01 0.03
C GLY A 4 35.13 -0.88 -1.15
N SER A 5 34.05 -1.67 -1.09
CA SER A 5 33.61 -2.47 -2.24
C SER A 5 32.51 -1.76 -3.03
N SER A 6 32.58 -1.88 -4.35
CA SER A 6 31.56 -1.43 -5.30
C SER A 6 30.81 -2.63 -5.86
N ARG A 7 29.48 -2.55 -5.97
CA ARG A 7 28.64 -3.64 -6.50
C ARG A 7 27.45 -3.10 -7.28
N LEU A 8 27.05 -3.83 -8.32
CA LEU A 8 25.79 -3.61 -9.02
C LEU A 8 24.68 -4.40 -8.33
N LEU A 9 23.60 -3.72 -7.95
CA LEU A 9 22.40 -4.33 -7.39
C LEU A 9 21.24 -4.18 -8.38
N ILE A 10 20.65 -5.30 -8.78
CA ILE A 10 19.48 -5.36 -9.65
C ILE A 10 18.28 -5.72 -8.78
N VAL A 11 17.29 -4.83 -8.70
CA VAL A 11 16.09 -4.98 -7.87
C VAL A 11 14.87 -5.05 -8.80
N PRO A 12 14.24 -6.23 -8.94
CA PRO A 12 12.99 -6.37 -9.68
C PRO A 12 11.88 -5.49 -9.10
N ALA A 13 10.90 -5.13 -9.92
CA ALA A 13 9.79 -4.26 -9.51
C ALA A 13 9.06 -4.74 -8.25
N SER A 14 8.88 -6.06 -8.09
CA SER A 14 8.22 -6.68 -6.93
C SER A 14 8.94 -6.44 -5.59
N LEU A 15 10.23 -6.09 -5.63
CA LEU A 15 11.04 -5.74 -4.45
C LEU A 15 11.38 -4.24 -4.38
N ALA A 16 10.85 -3.46 -5.32
CA ALA A 16 11.10 -2.02 -5.46
C ALA A 16 9.78 -1.23 -5.35
N TYR A 17 9.44 -0.43 -6.37
CA TYR A 17 8.24 0.42 -6.38
C TYR A 17 6.98 -0.24 -6.97
N GLY A 18 7.05 -1.54 -7.29
CA GLY A 18 5.89 -2.33 -7.71
C GLY A 18 5.18 -1.79 -8.96
N ALA A 19 3.88 -2.08 -9.04
CA ALA A 19 3.03 -1.67 -10.17
C ALA A 19 2.70 -0.17 -10.18
N GLU A 20 2.89 0.55 -9.07
CA GLU A 20 2.58 1.98 -9.02
C GLU A 20 3.78 2.83 -9.45
N GLY A 21 5.01 2.33 -9.27
CA GLY A 21 6.21 3.11 -9.53
C GLY A 21 6.37 4.27 -8.54
N LYS A 22 7.07 5.32 -8.96
CA LYS A 22 7.22 6.56 -8.20
C LYS A 22 7.33 7.76 -9.13
N SER A 23 6.20 8.43 -9.34
CA SER A 23 6.12 9.64 -10.15
C SER A 23 6.98 10.77 -9.58
N PRO A 24 7.58 11.61 -10.44
CA PRO A 24 7.59 11.54 -11.91
C PRO A 24 8.75 10.70 -12.49
N LYS A 25 9.61 10.10 -11.65
CA LYS A 25 10.92 9.60 -12.08
C LYS A 25 10.97 8.10 -12.37
N ILE A 26 10.08 7.31 -11.77
CA ILE A 26 10.14 5.85 -11.83
C ILE A 26 8.79 5.35 -12.34
N PRO A 27 8.72 4.79 -13.56
CA PRO A 27 7.50 4.21 -14.08
C PRO A 27 7.03 2.97 -13.30
N PRO A 28 5.73 2.66 -13.33
CA PRO A 28 5.16 1.35 -13.01
C PRO A 28 5.99 0.17 -13.52
N GLY A 29 6.21 -0.85 -12.67
CA GLY A 29 6.83 -2.11 -13.10
C GLY A 29 8.32 -2.05 -13.44
N SER A 30 9.00 -0.94 -13.12
CA SER A 30 10.42 -0.76 -13.47
C SER A 30 11.34 -1.61 -12.59
N THR A 31 12.32 -2.27 -13.21
CA THR A 31 13.47 -2.87 -12.51
C THR A 31 14.52 -1.79 -12.26
N LEU A 32 15.01 -1.72 -11.02
CA LEU A 32 16.03 -0.74 -10.64
C LEU A 32 17.41 -1.36 -10.67
N VAL A 33 18.38 -0.61 -11.19
CA VAL A 33 19.78 -0.99 -11.18
C VAL A 33 20.56 0.09 -10.46
N PHE A 34 21.25 -0.29 -9.39
CA PHE A 34 22.05 0.61 -8.57
C PHE A 34 23.51 0.20 -8.59
N GLU A 35 24.39 1.18 -8.74
CA GLU A 35 25.80 1.04 -8.40
C GLU A 35 25.99 1.49 -6.94
N ILE A 36 26.52 0.60 -6.10
CA ILE A 36 26.61 0.82 -4.65
C ILE A 36 28.07 0.80 -4.24
N ASP A 37 28.52 1.91 -3.67
CA ASP A 37 29.82 2.04 -3.01
C ASP A 37 29.71 1.97 -1.49
N VAL A 38 30.37 0.99 -0.88
CA VAL A 38 30.36 0.82 0.57
C VAL A 38 31.43 1.69 1.23
N VAL A 39 31.08 2.92 1.62
CA VAL A 39 32.02 3.85 2.25
C VAL A 39 32.40 3.44 3.69
N ARG A 40 31.43 2.97 4.48
CA ARG A 40 31.63 2.57 5.88
C ARG A 40 30.58 1.53 6.30
N VAL A 41 30.98 0.60 7.16
CA VAL A 41 30.07 -0.36 7.80
C VAL A 41 30.12 -0.14 9.30
N LYS A 42 28.96 0.02 9.94
CA LYS A 42 28.81 0.08 11.41
C LYS A 42 27.89 -1.06 11.82
N LEU A 43 28.35 -1.97 12.66
CA LEU A 43 27.49 -2.98 13.25
C LEU A 43 26.65 -2.32 14.34
N ALA A 44 25.33 -2.35 14.18
CA ALA A 44 24.44 -1.98 15.27
C ALA A 44 24.48 -3.10 16.31
N LYS A 45 24.84 -2.78 17.56
CA LYS A 45 24.52 -3.67 18.67
C LYS A 45 23.01 -3.60 18.86
N GLU A 46 22.41 -4.78 18.97
CA GLU A 46 20.99 -4.99 19.23
C GLU A 46 20.52 -4.08 20.38
N LYS A 47 19.80 -3.03 20.01
CA LYS A 47 18.83 -2.41 20.90
C LYS A 47 17.49 -2.68 20.28
N GLU A 48 16.80 -3.61 20.93
CA GLU A 48 15.39 -3.93 20.82
C GLU A 48 14.58 -2.72 20.32
N SER A 49 14.25 -2.76 19.03
CA SER A 49 13.37 -1.80 18.38
C SER A 49 12.06 -2.53 18.17
N THR A 50 11.07 -2.08 18.91
CA THR A 50 9.66 -2.46 18.91
C THR A 50 9.09 -2.80 17.52
N PRO A 51 8.09 -3.71 17.43
CA PRO A 51 7.44 -4.05 16.17
C PRO A 51 6.85 -2.78 15.55
N GLN A 52 7.44 -2.34 14.45
CA GLN A 52 6.89 -1.24 13.66
C GLN A 52 5.65 -1.77 12.95
N THR A 53 4.49 -1.45 13.52
CA THR A 53 3.19 -1.42 12.86
C THR A 53 3.37 -0.88 11.44
N SER A 54 2.99 -1.70 10.47
CA SER A 54 2.80 -1.38 9.07
C SER A 54 1.67 -0.34 8.90
N GLN A 55 1.85 0.87 9.42
CA GLN A 55 1.04 2.01 9.03
C GLN A 55 1.79 2.74 7.92
N PRO A 56 1.24 2.82 6.70
CA PRO A 56 1.80 3.72 5.70
C PRO A 56 1.74 5.16 6.23
N PRO A 57 2.79 5.97 6.03
CA PRO A 57 2.77 7.39 6.37
C PRO A 57 1.60 8.05 5.66
N GLY A 58 0.90 8.91 6.40
CA GLY A 58 -0.32 9.58 5.97
C GLY A 58 -0.24 10.06 4.53
N VAL A 59 -1.25 9.67 3.75
CA VAL A 59 -1.60 10.35 2.51
C VAL A 59 -1.72 11.85 2.82
N PRO A 60 -0.89 12.73 2.22
CA PRO A 60 -1.32 14.12 2.11
C PRO A 60 -2.58 14.08 1.24
N GLN A 61 -3.71 14.50 1.80
CA GLN A 61 -4.88 14.84 1.00
C GLN A 61 -4.44 16.02 0.12
N THR A 62 -4.06 15.74 -1.12
CA THR A 62 -3.94 16.76 -2.14
C THR A 62 -5.32 16.96 -2.71
N ASP A 63 -5.93 18.08 -2.32
CA ASP A 63 -7.07 18.69 -2.98
C ASP A 63 -6.68 18.90 -4.45
N THR A 64 -6.97 17.92 -5.30
CA THR A 64 -6.95 18.10 -6.74
C THR A 64 -8.35 18.54 -7.11
N GLU A 65 -8.56 19.85 -7.00
CA GLU A 65 -9.64 20.54 -7.68
C GLU A 65 -9.41 20.38 -9.19
N SER A 66 -9.97 19.29 -9.73
CA SER A 66 -10.15 19.10 -11.16
C SER A 66 -11.55 19.56 -11.49
N GLU A 67 -11.64 20.81 -11.96
CA GLU A 67 -12.83 21.28 -12.66
C GLU A 67 -13.15 20.40 -13.88
N ALA A 68 -14.45 20.37 -14.20
CA ALA A 68 -15.12 19.83 -15.39
C ALA A 68 -15.45 18.32 -15.39
N ALA A 69 -16.66 17.96 -14.94
CA ALA A 69 -17.83 17.85 -15.83
C ALA A 69 -19.01 17.13 -15.14
N ASP A 70 -20.19 17.75 -15.27
CA ASP A 70 -21.51 17.13 -15.46
C ASP A 70 -21.89 15.89 -14.61
N GLY A 71 -22.77 16.12 -13.64
CA GLY A 71 -23.07 15.15 -12.58
C GLY A 71 -23.98 14.00 -12.97
N VAL A 72 -23.74 12.83 -12.36
CA VAL A 72 -24.80 11.92 -11.92
C VAL A 72 -24.42 11.24 -10.60
N LYS A 73 -25.20 11.58 -9.59
CA LYS A 73 -25.49 10.94 -8.31
C LYS A 73 -25.50 9.40 -8.33
N ALA A 74 -24.64 8.74 -7.54
CA ALA A 74 -24.95 7.42 -6.99
C ALA A 74 -24.24 7.19 -5.65
N ARG A 75 -25.06 7.04 -4.61
CA ARG A 75 -24.70 6.93 -3.20
C ARG A 75 -23.96 5.64 -2.89
N SER A 76 -22.79 5.78 -2.28
CA SER A 76 -22.19 4.81 -1.39
C SER A 76 -23.21 4.42 -0.31
N ARG A 77 -23.77 3.22 -0.37
CA ARG A 77 -24.47 2.62 0.76
C ARG A 77 -23.50 1.65 1.43
N SER A 78 -23.12 2.00 2.65
CA SER A 78 -22.24 1.21 3.50
C SER A 78 -22.91 -0.11 3.83
N ILE A 79 -22.15 -1.21 3.74
CA ILE A 79 -22.61 -2.60 3.96
C ILE A 79 -23.18 -2.80 5.38
N SER A 80 -22.86 -1.90 6.32
CA SER A 80 -23.41 -1.90 7.67
C SER A 80 -24.93 -1.70 7.74
N GLU A 81 -25.58 -1.14 6.72
CA GLU A 81 -27.05 -0.94 6.69
C GLU A 81 -27.81 -2.17 6.14
N GLN A 82 -27.13 -3.18 5.55
CA GLN A 82 -27.78 -4.36 4.96
C GLN A 82 -27.99 -5.52 5.95
N LEU A 83 -27.41 -5.48 7.15
CA LEU A 83 -27.45 -6.60 8.10
C LEU A 83 -28.58 -6.50 9.14
N GLU A 84 -29.25 -5.35 9.29
CA GLU A 84 -30.40 -5.20 10.22
C GLU A 84 -31.74 -5.66 9.61
N HIS A 85 -31.81 -5.94 8.31
CA HIS A 85 -33.06 -6.35 7.64
C HIS A 85 -33.26 -7.88 7.54
N ASN A 86 -32.37 -8.70 8.10
CA ASN A 86 -32.46 -10.16 7.99
C ASN A 86 -32.84 -10.88 9.29
N GLU A 87 -33.43 -10.17 10.25
CA GLU A 87 -34.12 -10.78 11.37
C GLU A 87 -35.56 -10.28 11.40
N VAL A 88 -36.50 -11.06 10.83
CA VAL A 88 -37.90 -11.23 11.25
C VAL A 88 -38.63 -12.06 10.18
N MET A 89 -39.14 -13.24 10.59
CA MET A 89 -40.15 -14.10 9.95
C MET A 89 -39.69 -14.81 8.66
N THR A 90 -39.30 -16.08 8.70
CA THR A 90 -40.25 -17.20 8.81
C THR A 90 -39.57 -18.48 9.32
N ASN A 91 -39.37 -18.56 10.64
CA ASN A 91 -39.41 -19.86 11.31
C ASN A 91 -40.86 -20.12 11.71
N SER A 92 -41.57 -20.96 10.96
CA SER A 92 -42.68 -21.74 11.48
C SER A 92 -42.90 -22.97 10.61
N SER A 93 -42.64 -24.10 11.27
CA SER A 93 -42.71 -25.48 10.85
C SER A 93 -44.11 -25.98 10.46
N SER A 94 -44.10 -27.23 9.97
CA SER A 94 -45.17 -28.24 10.06
C SER A 94 -46.36 -28.08 9.12
N SER A 95 -47.07 -29.12 8.66
CA SER A 95 -46.96 -30.58 8.64
C SER A 95 -48.33 -31.06 8.18
N SER A 96 -48.42 -31.85 7.10
CA SER A 96 -49.48 -32.82 6.69
C SER A 96 -49.73 -32.81 5.19
#